data_AF-A0A839EIN7-F1
#
_entry.id   AF-A0A839EIN7-F1
#
_cell.length_a   1.000
_cell.length_b   1.000
_cell.length_c   1.000
_cell.angle_alpha   90.00
_cell.angle_beta   90.00
_cell.angle_gamma   90.00
#
_symmetry.space_group_name_H-M   'P 1'
#
loop_
_entity.id
_entity.type
_entity.pdbx_description
1 polymer ?
#
loop_
_entity_poly.entity_id
_entity_poly.type
_entity_poly.pdbx_seq_one_letter_code
_entity_poly.pdbx_strand_id
1 'polypeptide(L)' 'MAAGMAIGIGIGAAMGEIVFGNIAVGIAFGTAIGAAIGHSITK' A
#
# COMPACT_ATOMS: atom_id res chain seq x y z
N MET A 1 8.81 0.80 -10.57
CA MET A 1 7.35 1.01 -10.39
C MET A 1 6.61 -0.20 -9.79
N ALA A 2 6.77 -1.43 -10.28
CA ALA A 2 6.00 -2.61 -9.83
C ALA A 2 6.25 -3.06 -8.38
N ALA A 3 7.51 -3.01 -7.90
CA ALA A 3 7.85 -3.45 -6.55
C ALA A 3 7.23 -2.57 -5.44
N GLY A 4 7.19 -1.24 -5.65
CA GLY A 4 6.57 -0.32 -4.69
C GLY A 4 5.06 -0.58 -4.56
N MET A 5 4.36 -0.82 -5.67
CA MET A 5 2.93 -1.16 -5.67
C MET A 5 2.66 -2.50 -4.98
N ALA A 6 3.44 -3.53 -5.26
CA ALA A 6 3.26 -4.85 -4.63
C ALA A 6 3.48 -4.81 -3.11
N ILE A 7 4.52 -4.10 -2.66
CA ILE A 7 4.81 -3.91 -1.24
C ILE A 7 3.73 -3.05 -0.58
N GLY A 8 3.30 -1.96 -1.23
CA GLY A 8 2.24 -1.11 -0.74
C GLY A 8 0.92 -1.84 -0.56
N ILE A 9 0.47 -2.59 -1.58
CA ILE A 9 -0.78 -3.37 -1.51
C ILE A 9 -0.69 -4.45 -0.43
N GLY A 10 0.44 -5.16 -0.31
CA GLY A 10 0.62 -6.19 0.71
C GLY A 10 0.60 -5.62 2.13
N ILE A 11 1.33 -4.53 2.38
CA ILE A 11 1.35 -3.85 3.69
C ILE A 11 0.00 -3.22 3.98
N GLY A 12 -0.63 -2.59 2.99
CA GLY A 12 -1.93 -1.95 3.15
C GLY A 12 -3.04 -2.94 3.42
N ALA A 13 -3.09 -4.08 2.73
CA ALA A 13 -4.08 -5.13 3.03
C ALA A 13 -3.91 -5.67 4.46
N ALA A 14 -2.67 -5.97 4.87
CA ALA A 14 -2.37 -6.45 6.21
C ALA A 14 -2.66 -5.40 7.30
N MET A 15 -2.24 -4.14 7.11
CA MET A 15 -2.52 -3.06 8.06
C MET A 15 -3.98 -2.61 8.03
N GLY A 16 -4.68 -2.70 6.90
CA GLY A 16 -6.09 -2.33 6.81
C GLY A 16 -7.00 -3.19 7.64
N GLU A 17 -6.73 -4.49 7.62
CA GLU A 17 -7.45 -5.44 8.45
C GLU A 17 -7.13 -5.20 9.95
N ILE A 18 -5.85 -4.96 10.28
CA ILE A 18 -5.39 -4.78 11.67
C ILE A 18 -5.77 -3.42 12.26
N VAL A 19 -5.64 -2.34 11.50
CA VAL A 19 -5.77 -0.94 11.99
C VAL A 19 -7.15 -0.36 11.70
N PHE A 20 -7.72 -0.66 10.53
CA PHE A 20 -9.02 -0.10 10.12
C PHE A 20 -10.17 -1.10 10.30
N GLY A 21 -9.90 -2.36 10.62
CA GLY A 21 -10.91 -3.43 10.65
C GLY A 21 -11.59 -3.63 9.29
N ASN A 22 -11.01 -3.06 8.22
CA ASN A 22 -11.61 -2.99 6.91
C ASN A 22 -10.54 -3.06 5.83
N ILE A 23 -10.54 -4.21 5.14
CA ILE A 23 -9.59 -4.55 4.08
C ILE A 23 -9.63 -3.51 2.95
N ALA A 24 -10.78 -2.92 2.63
CA ALA A 24 -10.91 -1.94 1.56
C ALA A 24 -10.12 -0.66 1.86
N VAL A 25 -10.15 -0.18 3.11
CA VAL A 25 -9.38 0.98 3.55
C VAL A 25 -7.88 0.66 3.54
N GLY A 26 -7.53 -0.57 3.93
CA GLY A 26 -6.19 -1.10 3.81
C GLY A 26 -5.60 -1.04 2.41
N ILE A 27 -6.34 -1.59 1.44
CA ILE A 27 -5.90 -1.63 0.04
C ILE A 27 -5.76 -0.21 -0.51
N ALA A 28 -6.68 0.70 -0.18
CA ALA A 28 -6.59 2.10 -0.60
C ALA A 28 -5.35 2.80 -0.01
N PHE A 29 -5.06 2.58 1.27
CA PHE A 29 -3.88 3.14 1.93
C PHE A 29 -2.58 2.52 1.40
N GLY A 30 -2.58 1.20 1.18
CA GLY A 30 -1.48 0.46 0.60
C GLY A 30 -1.14 0.87 -0.82
N THR A 31 -2.15 1.07 -1.67
CA THR A 31 -1.96 1.57 -3.03
C THR A 31 -1.40 2.99 -3.03
N ALA A 32 -1.87 3.87 -2.14
CA ALA A 32 -1.32 5.21 -1.98
C ALA A 32 0.15 5.21 -1.53
N ILE A 33 0.50 4.39 -0.53
CA ILE A 33 1.89 4.23 -0.07
C ILE A 33 2.76 3.58 -1.14
N GLY A 34 2.27 2.53 -1.80
CA GLY A 34 3.00 1.85 -2.86
C GLY A 34 3.28 2.73 -4.08
N ALA A 35 2.33 3.62 -4.41
CA ALA A 35 2.51 4.65 -5.43
C ALA A 35 3.52 5.71 -4.99
N ALA A 36 3.47 6.19 -3.74
CA ALA A 36 4.40 7.17 -3.19
C ALA A 36 5.84 6.64 -3.11
N ILE A 37 6.02 5.42 -2.59
CA ILE A 37 7.33 4.74 -2.53
C ILE A 37 7.82 4.42 -3.94
N GLY A 38 6.94 3.90 -4.81
CA GLY A 38 7.26 3.66 -6.20
C GLY A 38 7.74 4.93 -6.90
N HIS A 39 7.10 6.06 -6.66
CA HIS A 39 7.52 7.36 -7.19
C HIS A 39 8.85 7.83 -6.59
N SER A 40 9.06 7.63 -5.28
CA SER A 40 10.29 8.05 -4.59
C SER A 40 11.52 7.20 -4.94
N ILE A 41 11.35 5.93 -5.31
CA ILE A 41 12.43 5.03 -5.75
C ILE A 41 12.75 5.23 -7.25
N THR A 42 11.79 5.73 -8.03
CA THR A 42 11.97 5.97 -9.48
C THR A 42 12.49 7.38 -9.79
N LYS A 43 12.90 8.14 -8.76
CA LYS A 43 13.53 9.46 -8.86
C LYS A 43 15.01 9.36 -8.52
#